data_AF-A0A6A4B3Y4-F1
#
_entry.id   AF-A0A6A4B3Y4-F1
#
_cell.length_a   1.000
_cell.length_b   1.000
_cell.length_c   1.000
_cell.angle_alpha   90.00
_cell.angle_beta   90.00
_cell.angle_gamma   90.00
#
_symmetry.space_group_name_H-M   'P 1'
#
loop_
_entity.id
_entity.type
_entity.pdbx_description
1 polymer ?
#
loop_
_entity_poly.entity_id
_entity_poly.type
_entity_poly.pdbx_seq_one_letter_code
_entity_poly.pdbx_strand_id
1 'polypeptide(L)'
;MNLRSLLITAIAVAGAFGSAGGVSIDHDKVQPFAQPEPVTVSEKAAVKFKPSLQITAGCHSYPAVNAAGETSGGLKGTGKADGDCAGSPLGSQVYGRAAWYKDLWAIMYAWYFPKEKGYDLFQKGTRHKWTAAVVWLDNPALEKPKILAVSTIGVSGVYEITKNGPPECRRRSCAPPFGEYINETSPMLAYEQGDMASGLALTTARGKGEWQDLIMWEQLTDEARSGLTDADFAPPFIDEAFMPNLESARPFF
;
A
#
# COMPACT_ATOMS: atom_id res chain seq x y z
N MET A 1 0.77 -32.97 -51.84
CA MET A 1 0.99 -32.58 -50.43
C MET A 1 0.61 -31.12 -50.30
N ASN A 2 -0.62 -30.84 -49.85
CA ASN A 2 -1.16 -29.48 -49.76
C ASN A 2 -1.02 -28.97 -48.33
N LEU A 3 -0.15 -27.98 -48.13
CA LEU A 3 0.04 -27.32 -46.84
C LEU A 3 -1.10 -26.31 -46.64
N ARG A 4 -2.02 -26.62 -45.72
CA ARG A 4 -3.06 -25.70 -45.25
C ARG A 4 -2.43 -24.68 -44.32
N SER A 5 -2.44 -23.40 -44.70
CA SER A 5 -2.15 -22.30 -43.76
C SER A 5 -3.44 -21.93 -43.01
N LEU A 6 -3.38 -22.05 -41.69
CA LEU A 6 -4.40 -21.57 -40.75
C LEU A 6 -4.25 -20.05 -40.58
N LEU A 7 -5.28 -19.29 -40.97
CA LEU A 7 -5.43 -17.88 -40.61
C LEU A 7 -6.11 -17.81 -39.23
N ILE A 8 -5.38 -17.33 -38.22
CA ILE A 8 -5.92 -16.98 -36.91
C ILE A 8 -6.33 -15.51 -36.98
N THR A 9 -7.63 -15.24 -37.06
CA THR A 9 -8.20 -13.89 -36.93
C THR A 9 -8.19 -13.49 -35.45
N ALA A 10 -7.27 -12.60 -35.07
CA ALA A 10 -7.31 -11.90 -33.79
C ALA A 10 -8.34 -10.77 -33.87
N ILE A 11 -9.42 -10.86 -33.09
CA ILE A 11 -10.38 -9.76 -32.92
C ILE A 11 -9.81 -8.84 -31.83
N ALA A 12 -9.19 -7.74 -32.24
CA ALA A 12 -8.85 -6.65 -31.35
C ALA A 12 -10.11 -5.79 -31.15
N VAL A 13 -10.78 -5.94 -30.02
CA VAL A 13 -11.79 -4.95 -29.57
C VAL A 13 -11.02 -3.80 -28.93
N ALA A 14 -10.62 -2.82 -29.75
CA ALA A 14 -10.16 -1.53 -29.27
C ALA A 14 -11.39 -0.71 -28.84
N GLY A 15 -11.80 -0.86 -27.59
CA GLY A 15 -12.69 0.11 -26.95
C GLY A 15 -11.89 1.38 -26.67
N ALA A 16 -12.09 2.41 -27.49
CA ALA A 16 -11.61 3.74 -27.19
C ALA A 16 -12.48 4.34 -26.07
N PHE A 17 -12.11 4.08 -24.81
CA PHE A 17 -12.56 4.92 -23.71
C PHE A 17 -11.82 6.24 -23.82
N GLY A 18 -12.55 7.32 -24.14
CA GLY A 18 -12.01 8.66 -24.02
C GLY A 18 -11.73 8.93 -22.55
N SER A 19 -10.46 8.85 -22.15
CA SER A 19 -10.03 9.30 -20.84
C SER A 19 -10.23 10.81 -20.77
N ALA A 20 -11.21 11.25 -19.99
CA ALA A 20 -11.13 12.57 -19.39
C ALA A 20 -9.89 12.52 -18.49
N GLY A 21 -8.73 12.97 -18.99
CA GLY A 21 -7.48 12.87 -18.27
C GLY A 21 -7.64 13.46 -16.87
N GLY A 22 -7.49 12.62 -15.84
CA GLY A 22 -7.64 13.04 -14.45
C GLY A 22 -6.79 14.27 -14.16
N VAL A 23 -7.36 15.24 -13.44
CA VAL A 23 -6.66 16.48 -13.10
C VAL A 23 -5.54 16.15 -12.12
N SER A 24 -4.29 16.50 -12.50
CA SER A 24 -3.13 16.36 -11.62
C SER A 24 -2.80 17.71 -10.98
N ILE A 25 -2.62 17.73 -9.66
CA ILE A 25 -2.32 18.93 -8.87
C ILE A 25 -1.01 18.78 -8.09
N ASP A 26 -0.48 19.88 -7.56
CA ASP A 26 0.76 19.83 -6.77
C ASP A 26 0.62 18.88 -5.57
N HIS A 27 1.68 18.15 -5.24
CA HIS A 27 1.64 17.07 -4.26
C HIS A 27 1.28 17.53 -2.85
N ASP A 28 1.52 18.81 -2.55
CA ASP A 28 1.24 19.46 -1.27
C ASP A 28 -0.11 20.19 -1.22
N LYS A 29 -0.91 20.12 -2.30
CA LYS A 29 -2.26 20.69 -2.40
C LYS A 29 -3.38 19.65 -2.38
N VAL A 30 -3.04 18.37 -2.40
CA VAL A 30 -4.05 17.30 -2.31
C VAL A 30 -4.61 17.27 -0.89
N GLN A 31 -5.90 17.56 -0.77
CA GLN A 31 -6.60 17.53 0.51
C GLN A 31 -6.83 16.06 0.95
N PRO A 32 -6.34 15.62 2.12
CA PRO A 32 -6.65 14.30 2.64
C PRO A 32 -8.11 14.19 3.10
N PHE A 33 -8.61 12.96 3.13
CA PHE A 33 -9.85 12.57 3.75
C PHE A 33 -9.64 12.40 5.25
N ALA A 34 -10.51 13.04 6.05
CA ALA A 34 -10.61 12.73 7.47
C ALA A 34 -11.05 11.27 7.63
N GLN A 35 -10.52 10.58 8.65
CA GLN A 35 -10.94 9.21 8.93
C GLN A 35 -12.42 9.18 9.36
N PRO A 36 -13.32 8.53 8.60
CA PRO A 36 -14.73 8.42 8.99
C PRO A 36 -14.91 7.51 10.22
N GLU A 37 -15.99 7.73 10.97
CA GLU A 37 -16.40 6.79 12.03
C GLU A 37 -16.77 5.42 11.41
N PRO A 38 -16.17 4.31 11.89
CA PRO A 38 -16.36 3.01 11.27
C PRO A 38 -17.72 2.39 11.64
N VAL A 39 -18.50 1.97 10.65
CA VAL A 39 -19.88 1.46 10.85
C VAL A 39 -19.92 -0.06 10.70
N THR A 40 -19.40 -0.57 9.60
CA THR A 40 -19.41 -1.99 9.23
C THR A 40 -18.35 -2.80 9.99
N VAL A 41 -18.49 -4.12 9.97
CA VAL A 41 -17.47 -5.04 10.55
C VAL A 41 -16.11 -4.84 9.88
N SER A 42 -16.10 -4.63 8.55
CA SER A 42 -14.89 -4.38 7.77
C SER A 42 -14.17 -3.11 8.22
N GLU A 43 -14.89 -1.99 8.29
CA GLU A 43 -14.32 -0.69 8.68
C GLU A 43 -13.82 -0.70 10.13
N LYS A 44 -14.59 -1.31 11.05
CA LYS A 44 -14.20 -1.44 12.46
C LYS A 44 -12.93 -2.27 12.61
N ALA A 45 -12.80 -3.36 11.86
CA ALA A 45 -11.58 -4.16 11.83
C ALA A 45 -10.42 -3.34 11.24
N ALA A 46 -10.63 -2.62 10.14
CA ALA A 46 -9.58 -1.82 9.51
C ALA A 46 -9.07 -0.69 10.42
N VAL A 47 -9.94 -0.02 11.17
CA VAL A 47 -9.49 0.97 12.17
C VAL A 47 -8.75 0.29 13.33
N LYS A 48 -9.26 -0.84 13.84
CA LYS A 48 -8.66 -1.58 14.98
C LYS A 48 -7.27 -2.16 14.67
N PHE A 49 -7.07 -2.67 13.46
CA PHE A 49 -5.83 -3.32 13.03
C PHE A 49 -4.95 -2.41 12.16
N LYS A 50 -5.24 -1.10 12.16
CA LYS A 50 -4.46 -0.11 11.44
C LYS A 50 -2.99 -0.19 11.87
N PRO A 51 -2.03 -0.26 10.93
CA PRO A 51 -0.61 -0.23 11.28
C PRO A 51 -0.15 1.17 11.70
N SER A 52 0.83 1.22 12.59
CA SER A 52 1.63 2.44 12.80
C SER A 52 2.80 2.45 11.82
N LEU A 53 3.18 3.63 11.34
CA LEU A 53 4.23 3.77 10.33
C LEU A 53 5.35 4.69 10.83
N GLN A 54 6.55 4.13 11.02
CA GLN A 54 7.77 4.88 11.29
C GLN A 54 8.48 5.21 9.98
N ILE A 55 8.64 6.49 9.65
CA ILE A 55 9.48 6.91 8.53
C ILE A 55 10.93 6.98 9.01
N THR A 56 11.79 6.10 8.49
CA THR A 56 13.22 6.08 8.88
C THR A 56 14.11 6.86 7.91
N ALA A 57 13.68 6.97 6.65
CA ALA A 57 14.34 7.75 5.61
C ALA A 57 13.36 8.02 4.45
N GLY A 58 13.68 9.02 3.61
CA GLY A 58 12.91 9.34 2.42
C GLY A 58 11.71 10.24 2.68
N CYS A 59 10.74 10.22 1.77
CA CYS A 59 9.51 10.99 1.92
C CYS A 59 8.63 10.45 3.05
N HIS A 60 7.83 11.32 3.64
CA HIS A 60 6.67 10.93 4.42
C HIS A 60 5.52 10.54 3.48
N SER A 61 4.48 9.90 4.01
CA SER A 61 3.27 9.60 3.24
C SER A 61 2.43 10.85 2.98
N TYR A 62 1.83 10.93 1.81
CA TYR A 62 1.00 12.04 1.33
C TYR A 62 -0.35 11.49 0.81
N PRO A 63 -1.40 12.31 0.80
CA PRO A 63 -2.62 11.98 0.06
C PRO A 63 -2.32 11.93 -1.46
N ALA A 64 -2.78 10.87 -2.10
CA ALA A 64 -2.62 10.63 -3.53
C ALA A 64 -3.77 11.21 -4.36
N VAL A 65 -4.95 11.37 -3.76
CA VAL A 65 -6.18 11.84 -4.40
C VAL A 65 -7.02 12.62 -3.38
N ASN A 66 -7.78 13.61 -3.84
CA ASN A 66 -8.78 14.30 -3.02
C ASN A 66 -10.22 13.89 -3.38
N ALA A 67 -11.22 14.43 -2.67
CA ALA A 67 -12.63 14.10 -2.88
C ALA A 67 -13.18 14.43 -4.29
N ALA A 68 -12.53 15.34 -5.02
CA ALA A 68 -12.91 15.72 -6.38
C ALA A 68 -12.25 14.84 -7.46
N GLY A 69 -11.46 13.84 -7.08
CA GLY A 69 -10.72 12.99 -8.02
C GLY A 69 -9.44 13.61 -8.56
N GLU A 70 -9.01 14.76 -8.03
CA GLU A 70 -7.74 15.35 -8.41
C GLU A 70 -6.59 14.57 -7.76
N THR A 71 -5.59 14.18 -8.55
CA THR A 71 -4.50 13.31 -8.10
C THR A 71 -3.19 14.06 -7.92
N SER A 72 -2.36 13.55 -7.00
CA SER A 72 -1.05 14.11 -6.73
C SER A 72 -0.13 13.96 -7.94
N GLY A 73 0.38 15.08 -8.44
CA GLY A 73 1.42 15.15 -9.46
C GLY A 73 2.78 14.67 -8.99
N GLY A 74 2.94 14.37 -7.70
CA GLY A 74 4.15 13.85 -7.10
C GLY A 74 5.36 14.78 -7.25
N LEU A 75 6.53 14.23 -6.98
CA LEU A 75 7.80 14.93 -7.11
C LEU A 75 8.75 14.20 -8.05
N LYS A 76 9.64 14.93 -8.69
CA LYS A 76 10.73 14.30 -9.45
C LYS A 76 11.62 13.52 -8.48
N GLY A 77 11.97 12.27 -8.81
CA GLY A 77 12.84 11.38 -8.01
C GLY A 77 14.31 11.81 -7.87
N THR A 78 14.58 13.12 -7.89
CA THR A 78 15.91 13.73 -7.77
C THR A 78 16.01 14.60 -6.51
N GLY A 79 17.22 15.06 -6.20
CA GLY A 79 17.48 15.92 -5.05
C GLY A 79 17.64 15.13 -3.75
N LYS A 80 17.39 15.79 -2.61
CA LYS A 80 17.38 15.13 -1.30
C LYS A 80 16.22 14.13 -1.22
N ALA A 81 16.40 13.07 -0.43
CA ALA A 81 15.45 11.95 -0.36
C ALA A 81 14.09 12.40 0.20
N ASP A 82 14.14 13.27 1.21
CA ASP A 82 13.03 13.93 1.90
C ASP A 82 12.77 15.36 1.38
N GLY A 83 13.52 15.81 0.36
CA GLY A 83 13.42 17.16 -0.17
C GLY A 83 12.03 17.43 -0.74
N ASP A 84 11.36 18.43 -0.19
CA ASP A 84 9.98 18.86 -0.49
C ASP A 84 8.90 17.80 -0.16
N CYS A 85 9.25 16.74 0.58
CA CYS A 85 8.33 15.67 0.97
C CYS A 85 8.50 15.17 2.41
N ALA A 86 8.99 16.02 3.32
CA ALA A 86 9.16 15.70 4.74
C ALA A 86 7.85 15.75 5.56
N GLY A 87 6.70 15.91 4.91
CA GLY A 87 5.39 16.00 5.56
C GLY A 87 4.46 16.98 4.85
N SER A 88 3.25 16.53 4.53
CA SER A 88 2.27 17.36 3.83
C SER A 88 1.77 18.47 4.76
N PRO A 89 1.66 19.73 4.28
CA PRO A 89 1.09 20.80 5.10
C PRO A 89 -0.39 20.57 5.43
N LEU A 90 -1.09 19.72 4.66
CA LEU A 90 -2.51 19.40 4.84
C LEU A 90 -2.74 18.11 5.63
N GLY A 91 -1.68 17.40 6.01
CA GLY A 91 -1.75 16.10 6.67
C GLY A 91 -1.49 14.92 5.74
N SER A 92 -1.29 13.74 6.34
CA SER A 92 -0.95 12.48 5.66
C SER A 92 -2.20 11.60 5.47
N GLN A 93 -2.04 10.49 4.74
CA GLN A 93 -3.13 9.54 4.48
C GLN A 93 -2.61 8.10 4.44
N VAL A 94 -3.42 7.16 4.94
CA VAL A 94 -3.34 5.74 4.60
C VAL A 94 -4.64 5.29 3.94
N TYR A 95 -4.53 4.50 2.89
CA TYR A 95 -5.66 3.94 2.14
C TYR A 95 -5.89 2.50 2.55
N GLY A 96 -7.15 2.08 2.71
CA GLY A 96 -7.50 0.73 3.12
C GLY A 96 -8.40 0.01 2.11
N ARG A 97 -8.24 -1.30 1.95
CA ARG A 97 -9.23 -2.14 1.27
C ARG A 97 -9.23 -3.54 1.85
N ALA A 98 -10.41 -4.13 2.05
CA ALA A 98 -10.53 -5.41 2.73
C ALA A 98 -11.46 -6.39 2.01
N ALA A 99 -11.12 -7.67 2.06
CA ALA A 99 -11.95 -8.75 1.54
C ALA A 99 -11.56 -10.10 2.14
N TRP A 100 -12.47 -11.06 2.02
CA TRP A 100 -12.12 -12.48 2.18
C TRP A 100 -11.28 -12.95 0.99
N TYR A 101 -10.20 -13.67 1.27
CA TYR A 101 -9.37 -14.33 0.27
C TYR A 101 -8.89 -15.68 0.78
N LYS A 102 -9.37 -16.77 0.14
CA LYS A 102 -9.03 -18.16 0.49
C LYS A 102 -9.11 -18.44 2.01
N ASP A 103 -10.28 -18.18 2.59
CA ASP A 103 -10.64 -18.38 4.01
C ASP A 103 -9.91 -17.50 5.04
N LEU A 104 -9.16 -16.50 4.59
CA LEU A 104 -8.56 -15.48 5.45
C LEU A 104 -9.22 -14.13 5.17
N TRP A 105 -9.35 -13.30 6.20
CA TRP A 105 -9.75 -11.91 6.01
C TRP A 105 -8.52 -11.03 5.81
N ALA A 106 -8.40 -10.40 4.65
CA ALA A 106 -7.28 -9.54 4.32
C ALA A 106 -7.69 -8.07 4.45
N ILE A 107 -6.82 -7.27 5.08
CA ILE A 107 -6.93 -5.81 5.08
C ILE A 107 -5.62 -5.26 4.52
N MET A 108 -5.67 -4.71 3.31
CA MET A 108 -4.54 -4.00 2.71
C MET A 108 -4.55 -2.55 3.15
N TYR A 109 -3.42 -2.07 3.65
CA TYR A 109 -3.13 -0.67 3.93
C TYR A 109 -2.06 -0.20 2.97
N ALA A 110 -2.30 0.88 2.25
CA ALA A 110 -1.40 1.42 1.24
C ALA A 110 -1.05 2.88 1.55
N TRP A 111 0.22 3.21 1.36
CA TRP A 111 0.76 4.56 1.53
C TRP A 111 1.35 5.06 0.22
N TYR A 112 1.04 6.30 -0.10
CA TYR A 112 1.59 7.02 -1.24
C TYR A 112 2.70 7.97 -0.79
N PHE A 113 3.77 7.99 -1.57
CA PHE A 113 4.90 8.89 -1.40
C PHE A 113 5.08 9.68 -2.70
N PRO A 114 5.29 11.00 -2.66
CA PRO A 114 5.41 11.81 -3.87
C PRO A 114 6.56 11.40 -4.80
N LYS A 115 7.63 10.83 -4.23
CA LYS A 115 8.78 10.29 -4.97
C LYS A 115 9.49 9.20 -4.17
N GLU A 116 10.28 8.42 -4.89
CA GLU A 116 11.35 7.61 -4.33
C GLU A 116 12.67 8.12 -4.94
N LYS A 117 13.64 8.46 -4.09
CA LYS A 117 14.93 8.93 -4.56
C LYS A 117 15.77 7.73 -5.01
N GLY A 118 16.42 7.89 -6.16
CA GLY A 118 17.45 6.97 -6.61
C GLY A 118 18.66 6.96 -5.68
N TYR A 119 19.29 5.80 -5.55
CA TYR A 119 20.36 5.57 -4.58
C TYR A 119 21.73 6.09 -5.08
N ASP A 120 22.01 5.94 -6.38
CA ASP A 120 23.29 6.33 -6.98
C ASP A 120 23.14 6.97 -8.39
N LEU A 121 24.26 7.19 -9.08
CA LEU A 121 24.27 7.79 -10.43
C LEU A 121 23.61 6.91 -11.50
N PHE A 122 23.43 5.61 -11.25
CA PHE A 122 22.93 4.63 -12.21
C PHE A 122 21.46 4.27 -11.97
N GLN A 123 20.98 4.40 -10.73
CA GLN A 123 19.58 4.21 -10.37
C GLN A 123 18.83 5.54 -10.34
N LYS A 124 18.02 5.79 -11.36
CA LYS A 124 17.12 6.95 -11.39
C LYS A 124 15.99 6.75 -10.40
N GLY A 125 15.76 7.74 -9.55
CA GLY A 125 14.57 7.76 -8.71
C GLY A 125 13.29 7.89 -9.53
N THR A 126 12.19 7.49 -8.92
CA THR A 126 10.86 7.47 -9.54
C THR A 126 10.01 8.61 -8.99
N ARG A 127 9.16 9.16 -9.86
CA ARG A 127 8.03 10.00 -9.43
C ARG A 127 6.92 9.04 -9.02
N HIS A 128 6.28 9.34 -7.89
CA HIS A 128 5.29 8.48 -7.25
C HIS A 128 5.89 7.17 -6.72
N LYS A 129 5.45 6.79 -5.53
CA LYS A 129 5.77 5.50 -4.95
C LYS A 129 4.60 5.05 -4.10
N TRP A 130 4.16 3.83 -4.36
CA TRP A 130 3.27 3.11 -3.46
C TRP A 130 4.04 2.00 -2.74
N THR A 131 3.61 1.76 -1.52
CA THR A 131 3.90 0.54 -0.77
C THR A 131 2.64 0.13 -0.02
N ALA A 132 2.58 -1.13 0.40
CA ALA A 132 1.43 -1.65 1.11
C ALA A 132 1.82 -2.72 2.12
N ALA A 133 0.97 -2.86 3.14
CA ALA A 133 0.96 -3.98 4.06
C ALA A 133 -0.41 -4.66 4.02
N VAL A 134 -0.44 -5.98 4.06
CA VAL A 134 -1.67 -6.76 4.20
C VAL A 134 -1.67 -7.42 5.57
N VAL A 135 -2.66 -7.09 6.38
CA VAL A 135 -2.92 -7.73 7.67
C VAL A 135 -3.92 -8.86 7.45
N TRP A 136 -3.52 -10.08 7.75
CA TRP A 136 -4.33 -11.29 7.58
C TRP A 136 -4.95 -11.68 8.92
N LEU A 137 -6.27 -11.67 8.98
CA LEU A 137 -7.05 -12.07 10.15
C LEU A 137 -7.72 -13.42 9.93
N ASP A 138 -8.07 -14.09 11.04
CA ASP A 138 -8.94 -15.26 11.02
C ASP A 138 -10.38 -14.88 10.60
N ASN A 139 -11.04 -14.00 11.35
CA ASN A 139 -12.38 -13.53 11.03
C ASN A 139 -12.65 -12.18 11.74
N PRO A 140 -12.96 -11.10 10.99
CA PRO A 140 -13.13 -9.75 11.55
C PRO A 140 -14.39 -9.62 12.41
N ALA A 141 -15.35 -10.55 12.30
CA ALA A 141 -16.61 -10.54 13.05
C ALA A 141 -16.48 -11.15 14.46
N LEU A 142 -15.34 -11.75 14.80
CA LEU A 142 -15.09 -12.26 16.15
C LEU A 142 -14.94 -11.10 17.15
N GLU A 143 -15.26 -11.36 18.42
CA GLU A 143 -15.02 -10.40 19.50
C GLU A 143 -13.52 -10.05 19.61
N LYS A 144 -12.66 -11.05 19.39
CA LYS A 144 -11.20 -10.95 19.43
C LYS A 144 -10.60 -11.61 18.18
N PRO A 145 -10.65 -10.94 17.01
CA PRO A 145 -9.99 -11.43 15.81
C PRO A 145 -8.47 -11.53 16.05
N LYS A 146 -7.84 -12.53 15.44
CA LYS A 146 -6.41 -12.79 15.56
C LYS A 146 -5.69 -12.41 14.29
N ILE A 147 -4.56 -11.72 14.42
CA ILE A 147 -3.62 -11.54 13.32
C ILE A 147 -2.88 -12.86 13.11
N LEU A 148 -3.01 -13.42 11.92
CA LEU A 148 -2.38 -14.67 11.49
C LEU A 148 -1.08 -14.42 10.73
N ALA A 149 -0.99 -13.31 10.00
CA ALA A 149 0.24 -12.88 9.33
C ALA A 149 0.16 -11.38 8.98
N VAL A 150 1.32 -10.79 8.71
CA VAL A 150 1.44 -9.49 8.04
C VAL A 150 2.37 -9.65 6.85
N SER A 151 1.94 -9.15 5.70
CA SER A 151 2.72 -9.16 4.46
C SER A 151 3.04 -7.74 4.05
N THR A 152 4.30 -7.41 3.75
CA THR A 152 4.73 -6.04 3.41
C THR A 152 5.39 -5.98 2.04
N ILE A 153 5.11 -4.95 1.24
CA ILE A 153 5.93 -4.66 0.06
C ILE A 153 7.27 -4.11 0.56
N GLY A 154 8.27 -4.98 0.64
CA GLY A 154 9.60 -4.66 1.14
C GLY A 154 10.47 -3.92 0.12
N VAL A 155 11.73 -3.67 0.49
CA VAL A 155 12.73 -3.02 -0.38
C VAL A 155 13.04 -3.83 -1.65
N SER A 156 12.67 -5.10 -1.68
CA SER A 156 12.78 -5.97 -2.85
C SER A 156 11.67 -5.73 -3.89
N GLY A 157 10.61 -4.99 -3.53
CA GLY A 157 9.44 -4.78 -4.38
C GLY A 157 8.46 -5.95 -4.42
N VAL A 158 8.74 -7.04 -3.71
CA VAL A 158 7.83 -8.18 -3.53
C VAL A 158 7.30 -8.24 -2.11
N TYR A 159 6.24 -9.03 -1.88
CA TYR A 159 5.68 -9.22 -0.56
C TYR A 159 6.58 -10.10 0.32
N GLU A 160 7.00 -9.55 1.45
CA GLU A 160 7.65 -10.26 2.54
C GLU A 160 6.60 -10.66 3.56
N ILE A 161 6.48 -11.96 3.86
CA ILE A 161 5.38 -12.52 4.67
C ILE A 161 5.92 -12.95 6.02
N THR A 162 5.41 -12.32 7.09
CA THR A 162 5.73 -12.70 8.47
C THR A 162 4.51 -13.30 9.13
N LYS A 163 4.59 -14.59 9.51
CA LYS A 163 3.48 -15.36 10.07
C LYS A 163 3.49 -15.33 11.60
N ASN A 164 2.31 -15.43 12.19
CA ASN A 164 2.13 -15.66 13.62
C ASN A 164 2.48 -17.12 13.96
N GLY A 165 3.77 -17.36 14.20
CA GLY A 165 4.32 -18.67 14.50
C GLY A 165 5.72 -18.56 15.11
N PRO A 166 6.44 -19.69 15.25
CA PRO A 166 7.80 -19.70 15.75
C PRO A 166 8.69 -18.77 14.91
N PRO A 167 9.58 -17.99 15.54
CA PRO A 167 10.44 -17.07 14.82
C PRO A 167 11.36 -17.83 13.87
N GLU A 168 11.61 -17.26 12.69
CA GLU A 168 12.60 -17.81 11.77
C GLU A 168 14.01 -17.63 12.35
N CYS A 169 14.74 -18.73 12.50
CA CYS A 169 16.11 -18.72 12.98
C CYS A 169 17.10 -18.94 11.83
N ARG A 170 18.01 -17.98 11.64
CA ARG A 170 19.21 -18.14 10.82
C ARG A 170 20.36 -18.64 11.70
N ARG A 171 21.49 -19.03 11.07
CA ARG A 171 22.65 -19.65 11.75
C ARG A 171 23.16 -18.94 13.02
N ARG A 172 22.94 -17.62 13.16
CA ARG A 172 23.50 -16.80 14.27
C ARG A 172 22.45 -16.01 15.06
N SER A 173 21.21 -15.94 14.59
CA SER A 173 20.16 -15.14 15.22
C SER A 173 18.79 -15.60 14.77
N CYS A 174 17.79 -15.39 15.62
CA CYS A 174 16.39 -15.55 15.27
C CYS A 174 15.74 -14.18 15.07
N ALA A 175 14.74 -14.12 14.21
CA ALA A 175 13.84 -12.99 14.17
C ALA A 175 13.15 -12.81 15.54
N PRO A 176 12.76 -11.58 15.91
CA PRO A 176 11.83 -11.35 17.00
C PRO A 176 10.57 -12.24 16.90
N PRO A 177 10.02 -12.70 18.04
CA PRO A 177 8.70 -13.33 18.06
C PRO A 177 7.64 -12.44 17.40
N PHE A 178 6.66 -13.03 16.72
CA PHE A 178 5.64 -12.29 15.98
C PHE A 178 4.96 -11.18 16.80
N GLY A 179 4.64 -11.46 18.08
CA GLY A 179 4.00 -10.52 18.98
C GLY A 179 4.83 -9.26 19.29
N GLU A 180 6.14 -9.28 19.12
CA GLU A 180 7.01 -8.10 19.30
C GLU A 180 6.79 -7.05 18.20
N TYR A 181 6.28 -7.46 17.04
CA TYR A 181 5.91 -6.55 15.95
C TYR A 181 4.52 -5.95 16.10
N ILE A 182 3.74 -6.39 17.11
CA ILE A 182 2.36 -5.94 17.33
C ILE A 182 2.30 -5.07 18.60
N ASN A 183 1.82 -3.84 18.45
CA ASN A 183 1.47 -2.97 19.56
C ASN A 183 -0.04 -3.05 19.81
N GLU A 184 -0.44 -3.72 20.88
CA GLU A 184 -1.84 -4.04 21.18
C GLU A 184 -2.50 -4.85 20.04
N THR A 185 -3.19 -4.17 19.12
CA THR A 185 -3.81 -4.77 17.93
C THR A 185 -3.19 -4.30 16.63
N SER A 186 -2.18 -3.45 16.68
CA SER A 186 -1.64 -2.78 15.51
C SER A 186 -0.25 -3.28 15.14
N PRO A 187 -0.04 -3.75 13.90
CA PRO A 187 1.29 -3.98 13.38
C PRO A 187 2.13 -2.69 13.41
N MET A 188 3.40 -2.81 13.78
CA MET A 188 4.37 -1.72 13.72
C MET A 188 5.22 -1.87 12.47
N LEU A 189 5.17 -0.87 11.61
CA LEU A 189 5.89 -0.84 10.34
C LEU A 189 6.95 0.25 10.35
N ALA A 190 8.06 -0.02 9.69
CA ALA A 190 9.04 0.98 9.30
C ALA A 190 9.03 1.11 7.78
N TYR A 191 8.97 2.35 7.28
CA TYR A 191 9.33 2.67 5.91
C TYR A 191 10.83 2.94 5.87
N GLU A 192 11.53 2.11 5.12
CA GLU A 192 12.98 2.03 5.10
C GLU A 192 13.51 2.26 3.68
N GLN A 193 14.68 2.90 3.62
CA GLN A 193 15.45 3.03 2.40
C GLN A 193 16.46 1.89 2.34
N GLY A 194 16.27 0.95 1.42
CA GLY A 194 17.28 -0.04 1.07
C GLY A 194 18.26 0.48 0.02
N ASP A 195 19.22 -0.38 -0.35
CA ASP A 195 20.28 -0.04 -1.32
C ASP A 195 19.77 0.13 -2.76
N MET A 196 18.59 -0.43 -3.09
CA MET A 196 18.03 -0.36 -4.44
C MET A 196 16.64 0.25 -4.50
N ALA A 197 15.85 0.12 -3.44
CA ALA A 197 14.52 0.70 -3.35
C ALA A 197 14.12 0.90 -1.89
N SER A 198 13.03 1.63 -1.71
CA SER A 198 12.36 1.83 -0.44
C SER A 198 11.17 0.88 -0.29
N GLY A 199 10.86 0.51 0.94
CA GLY A 199 9.79 -0.43 1.23
C GLY A 199 9.41 -0.48 2.70
N LEU A 200 8.43 -1.32 3.01
CA LEU A 200 7.96 -1.56 4.37
C LEU A 200 8.60 -2.81 4.96
N ALA A 201 8.99 -2.70 6.22
CA ALA A 201 9.37 -3.83 7.06
C ALA A 201 8.60 -3.77 8.39
N LEU A 202 8.43 -4.92 9.05
CA LEU A 202 7.97 -4.94 10.43
C LEU A 202 9.09 -4.49 11.36
N THR A 203 8.75 -3.70 12.38
CA THR A 203 9.70 -3.19 13.37
C THR A 203 9.24 -3.50 14.80
N THR A 204 10.19 -3.62 15.72
CA THR A 204 9.92 -3.75 17.16
C THR A 204 10.01 -2.40 17.89
N ALA A 205 10.18 -1.30 17.15
CA ALA A 205 10.36 0.05 17.67
C ALA A 205 9.05 0.67 18.20
N ARG A 206 8.61 0.20 19.37
CA ARG A 206 7.36 0.64 20.00
C ARG A 206 7.33 2.16 20.22
N GLY A 207 6.23 2.79 19.81
CA GLY A 207 6.00 4.23 19.97
C GLY A 207 6.81 5.12 19.02
N LYS A 208 7.47 4.57 18.00
CA LYS A 208 8.19 5.34 16.97
C LYS A 208 7.40 5.59 15.69
N GLY A 209 6.32 4.83 15.47
CA GLY A 209 5.45 5.01 14.31
C GLY A 209 4.41 6.12 14.54
N GLU A 210 4.08 6.81 13.46
CA GLU A 210 2.99 7.78 13.38
C GLU A 210 1.70 7.12 12.88
N TRP A 211 0.58 7.79 13.12
CA TRP A 211 -0.74 7.38 12.64
C TRP A 211 -1.21 8.34 11.56
N GLN A 212 -1.75 7.79 10.47
CA GLN A 212 -2.38 8.56 9.42
C GLN A 212 -3.89 8.30 9.44
N ASP A 213 -4.68 9.27 8.98
CA ASP A 213 -6.11 9.07 8.80
C ASP A 213 -6.34 7.98 7.75
N LEU A 214 -7.20 7.02 8.09
CA LEU A 214 -7.55 5.90 7.23
C LEU A 214 -8.78 6.26 6.41
N ILE A 215 -8.71 6.04 5.11
CA ILE A 215 -9.88 6.05 4.23
C ILE A 215 -9.97 4.70 3.50
N MET A 216 -11.08 3.99 3.69
CA MET A 216 -11.32 2.72 2.99
C MET A 216 -11.73 2.98 1.54
N TRP A 217 -11.43 2.06 0.63
CA TRP A 217 -11.81 2.13 -0.78
C TRP A 217 -13.31 2.35 -0.95
N GLU A 218 -14.12 1.66 -0.15
CA GLU A 218 -15.57 1.76 -0.15
C GLU A 218 -16.10 3.08 0.44
N GLN A 219 -15.24 3.86 1.10
CA GLN A 219 -15.58 5.18 1.69
C GLN A 219 -15.12 6.36 0.81
N LEU A 220 -14.34 6.11 -0.24
CA LEU A 220 -13.95 7.13 -1.21
C LEU A 220 -15.15 7.57 -2.05
N THR A 221 -15.12 8.81 -2.52
CA THR A 221 -16.06 9.30 -3.53
C THR A 221 -15.84 8.57 -4.86
N ASP A 222 -16.86 8.56 -5.72
CA ASP A 222 -16.75 7.96 -7.05
C ASP A 222 -15.66 8.64 -7.88
N GLU A 223 -15.52 9.96 -7.75
CA GLU A 223 -14.49 10.75 -8.39
C GLU A 223 -13.08 10.36 -7.89
N ALA A 224 -12.91 10.17 -6.58
CA ALA A 224 -11.63 9.75 -6.02
C ALA A 224 -11.23 8.33 -6.45
N ARG A 225 -12.20 7.40 -6.54
CA ARG A 225 -11.96 6.06 -7.07
C ARG A 225 -11.56 6.12 -8.54
N SER A 226 -12.29 6.89 -9.37
CA SER A 226 -11.94 7.09 -10.78
C SER A 226 -10.54 7.71 -10.90
N GLY A 227 -10.24 8.77 -10.14
CA GLY A 227 -8.93 9.41 -10.15
C GLY A 227 -7.79 8.46 -9.83
N LEU A 228 -7.95 7.57 -8.84
CA LEU A 228 -6.95 6.55 -8.50
C LEU A 228 -6.83 5.45 -9.56
N THR A 229 -7.93 5.01 -10.16
CA THR A 229 -7.95 3.98 -11.21
C THR A 229 -7.32 4.51 -12.50
N ASP A 230 -7.60 5.76 -12.86
CA ASP A 230 -7.12 6.39 -14.10
C ASP A 230 -5.69 6.94 -13.98
N ALA A 231 -5.14 7.02 -12.76
CA ALA A 231 -3.79 7.51 -12.51
C ALA A 231 -2.71 6.53 -12.98
N ASP A 232 -1.70 7.05 -13.67
CA ASP A 232 -0.56 6.29 -14.20
C ASP A 232 0.48 5.88 -13.14
N PHE A 233 0.11 5.85 -11.86
CA PHE A 233 0.99 5.46 -10.75
C PHE A 233 0.56 4.19 -10.01
N ALA A 234 -0.39 3.43 -10.56
CA ALA A 234 -0.75 2.05 -10.19
C ALA A 234 -0.90 1.77 -8.67
N PRO A 235 -1.91 2.34 -8.00
CA PRO A 235 -2.16 2.04 -6.58
C PRO A 235 -2.47 0.55 -6.37
N PRO A 236 -1.98 -0.10 -5.30
CA PRO A 236 -2.06 -1.55 -5.16
C PRO A 236 -3.45 -2.08 -4.77
N PHE A 237 -4.39 -1.19 -4.43
CA PHE A 237 -5.70 -1.51 -3.86
C PHE A 237 -6.88 -1.16 -4.78
N ILE A 238 -6.64 -0.68 -5.99
CA ILE A 238 -7.70 -0.48 -7.00
C ILE A 238 -8.27 -1.81 -7.48
N ASP A 239 -9.42 -1.78 -8.16
CA ASP A 239 -10.19 -2.96 -8.55
C ASP A 239 -9.36 -4.00 -9.32
N GLU A 240 -8.53 -3.54 -10.26
CA GLU A 240 -7.71 -4.40 -11.13
C GLU A 240 -6.52 -5.01 -10.38
N ALA A 241 -6.02 -4.34 -9.34
CA ALA A 241 -4.78 -4.69 -8.65
C ALA A 241 -5.01 -5.44 -7.33
N PHE A 242 -6.16 -5.22 -6.67
CA PHE A 242 -6.40 -5.65 -5.30
C PHE A 242 -6.30 -7.17 -5.13
N MET A 243 -7.10 -7.95 -5.87
CA MET A 243 -7.10 -9.42 -5.75
C MET A 243 -5.78 -10.07 -6.19
N PRO A 244 -5.14 -9.67 -7.30
CA PRO A 244 -3.80 -10.16 -7.65
C PRO A 244 -2.73 -9.86 -6.59
N ASN A 245 -2.80 -8.69 -5.95
CA ASN A 245 -1.90 -8.35 -4.86
C ASN A 245 -2.16 -9.17 -3.60
N LEU A 246 -3.43 -9.46 -3.26
CA LEU A 246 -3.75 -10.38 -2.18
C LEU A 246 -3.22 -11.79 -2.44
N GLU A 247 -3.27 -12.27 -3.68
CA GLU A 247 -2.66 -13.55 -4.06
C GLU A 247 -1.16 -13.59 -3.78
N SER A 248 -0.46 -12.54 -4.23
CA SER A 248 1.00 -12.40 -4.05
C SER A 248 1.39 -12.25 -2.58
N ALA A 249 0.55 -11.60 -1.78
CA ALA A 249 0.76 -11.36 -0.37
C ALA A 249 0.35 -12.54 0.54
N ARG A 250 -0.29 -13.58 0.01
CA ARG A 250 -0.98 -14.58 0.84
C ARG A 250 -0.01 -15.45 1.64
N PRO A 251 -0.18 -15.58 2.97
CA PRO A 251 0.54 -16.58 3.75
C PRO A 251 0.09 -18.00 3.38
N PHE A 252 1.05 -18.91 3.30
CA PHE A 252 0.81 -20.35 3.18
C PHE A 252 0.92 -20.99 4.57
N PHE A 253 -0.15 -21.62 5.06
CA PHE A 253 -0.15 -22.36 6.31
C PHE A 253 -0.13 -23.87 6.05
#